data_AF-A0AAV3EIW2-F1
#
_entry.id   AF-A0AAV3EIW2-F1
#
_cell.length_a   1.000
_cell.length_b   1.000
_cell.length_c   1.000
_cell.angle_alpha   90.00
_cell.angle_beta   90.00
_cell.angle_gamma   90.00
#
_symmetry.space_group_name_H-M   'P 1'
#
loop_
_entity.id
_entity.type
_entity.pdbx_description
1 polymer ?
#
loop_
_entity_poly.entity_id
_entity_poly.type
_entity_poly.pdbx_seq_one_letter_code
_entity_poly.pdbx_strand_id
1 'polypeptide(L)' 'MIDNIYCSCEEHIGYVIDDFINTYELVPNIEFDRDNNYCNYCNKYAKYIVMD' A
#
# COMPACT_ATOMS: atom_id res chain seq x y z
N MET A 1 -1.01 -16.50 -9.23
CA MET A 1 -1.66 -15.40 -8.52
C MET A 1 -0.51 -14.55 -8.03
N ILE A 2 -0.36 -13.34 -8.58
CA ILE A 2 0.73 -12.44 -8.17
C ILE A 2 0.13 -11.59 -7.06
N ASP A 3 0.55 -11.85 -5.82
CA ASP A 3 0.21 -11.01 -4.67
C ASP A 3 1.00 -9.70 -4.79
N ASN A 4 0.33 -8.63 -5.23
CA ASN A 4 0.92 -7.31 -5.31
C ASN A 4 0.83 -6.63 -3.95
N ILE A 5 1.89 -6.73 -3.13
CA ILE A 5 1.93 -6.17 -1.77
C ILE A 5 2.68 -4.83 -1.77
N TYR A 6 2.00 -3.75 -1.42
CA TYR A 6 2.56 -2.41 -1.31
C TYR A 6 2.47 -1.86 0.11
N CYS A 7 3.61 -1.46 0.68
CA CYS A 7 3.67 -0.85 2.00
C CYS A 7 3.61 0.68 1.91
N SER A 8 2.72 1.29 2.71
CA SER A 8 2.43 2.73 2.67
C SER A 8 2.35 3.34 4.06
N CYS A 9 2.91 4.54 4.22
CA CYS A 9 2.68 5.35 5.40
C CYS A 9 1.33 6.09 5.30
N GLU A 10 0.88 6.69 6.40
CA GLU A 10 -0.39 7.44 6.45
C GLU A 10 -0.45 8.63 5.47
N GLU A 11 0.69 9.23 5.16
CA GLU A 11 0.75 10.35 4.21
C GLU A 11 0.64 9.89 2.75
N HIS A 12 1.10 8.67 2.44
CA HIS A 12 1.17 8.18 1.06
C HIS A 12 0.10 7.15 0.68
N ILE A 13 -0.61 6.57 1.66
CA ILE A 13 -1.65 5.55 1.43
C ILE A 13 -2.70 6.00 0.41
N GLY A 14 -3.10 7.29 0.43
CA GLY A 14 -4.06 7.81 -0.54
C GLY A 14 -3.56 7.75 -1.99
N TYR A 15 -2.29 8.11 -2.23
CA TYR A 15 -1.68 8.02 -3.56
C TYR A 15 -1.52 6.57 -4.01
N VAL A 16 -1.15 5.67 -3.09
CA VAL A 16 -0.98 4.24 -3.42
C VAL A 16 -2.31 3.59 -3.80
N ILE A 17 -3.39 3.91 -3.08
CA ILE A 17 -4.72 3.40 -3.41
C ILE A 17 -5.17 3.92 -4.78
N ASP A 18 -5.01 5.22 -5.03
CA ASP A 18 -5.42 5.81 -6.31
C ASP A 18 -4.62 5.21 -7.47
N ASP A 19 -3.30 5.07 -7.32
CA ASP A 19 -2.43 4.43 -8.31
C ASP A 19 -2.80 2.97 -8.55
N PHE A 20 -3.13 2.23 -7.48
CA PHE A 20 -3.57 0.84 -7.58
C PHE A 20 -4.89 0.72 -8.33
N ILE A 21 -5.88 1.55 -8.00
CA ILE A 21 -7.19 1.57 -8.68
C ILE A 21 -7.01 1.96 -10.16
N ASN A 22 -6.19 2.96 -10.46
CA ASN A 22 -5.94 3.37 -11.85
C ASN A 22 -5.16 2.32 -12.66
N THR A 23 -4.24 1.59 -12.02
CA THR A 23 -3.38 0.60 -12.68
C THR A 23 -4.07 -0.74 -12.89
N TYR A 24 -4.80 -1.19 -11.88
CA TYR A 24 -5.39 -2.53 -11.86
C TYR A 24 -6.92 -2.52 -12.06
N GLU A 25 -7.56 -1.35 -12.07
CA GLU A 25 -9.03 -1.19 -12.15
C GLU A 25 -9.78 -1.96 -11.04
N LEU A 26 -9.11 -2.18 -9.90
CA LEU A 26 -9.57 -2.98 -8.76
C LEU A 26 -9.42 -2.18 -7.46
N VAL A 27 -10.30 -2.47 -6.49
CA VAL A 27 -10.20 -1.89 -5.15
C VAL A 27 -9.26 -2.76 -4.32
N PRO A 28 -8.09 -2.25 -3.89
CA PRO A 28 -7.17 -3.05 -3.10
C PRO A 28 -7.72 -3.31 -1.69
N ASN A 29 -7.25 -4.39 -1.09
CA ASN A 29 -7.43 -4.63 0.33
C ASN A 29 -6.35 -3.88 1.13
N ILE A 30 -6.76 -3.21 2.21
CA ILE A 30 -5.88 -2.40 3.03
C ILE A 30 -5.86 -2.98 4.44
N GLU A 31 -4.70 -3.47 4.84
CA GLU A 31 -4.45 -3.98 6.18
C GLU A 31 -3.48 -3.07 6.94
N PHE A 32 -3.46 -3.17 8.27
CA PHE A 32 -2.46 -2.47 9.07
C PHE A 32 -1.15 -3.24 9.07
N ASP A 33 -0.05 -2.55 8.79
CA ASP A 33 1.28 -3.14 8.89
C ASP A 33 1.62 -3.46 10.34
N ARG A 34 1.98 -4.72 10.60
CA ARG A 34 2.42 -5.20 11.92
C ARG A 34 3.90 -5.58 11.96
N ASP A 35 4.59 -5.56 10.82
CA ASP A 35 5.93 -6.12 10.66
C ASP A 35 7.05 -5.06 10.62
N ASN A 36 6.76 -3.80 10.99
CA ASN A 36 7.68 -2.66 10.90
C ASN A 36 8.22 -2.44 9.48
N ASN A 37 7.35 -2.63 8.48
CA ASN A 37 7.71 -2.34 7.10
C ASN A 37 7.88 -0.84 6.89
N TYR A 38 8.52 -0.50 5.76
CA TYR A 38 8.75 0.87 5.36
C TYR A 38 7.93 1.21 4.13
N CYS A 39 7.47 2.46 4.07
CA CYS A 39 6.72 2.98 2.95
C CYS A 39 7.59 3.00 1.70
N ASN A 40 7.08 2.44 0.60
CA ASN A 40 7.78 2.41 -0.68
C ASN A 40 8.14 3.80 -1.25
N TYR A 41 7.39 4.84 -0.86
CA TYR A 41 7.55 6.19 -1.42
C TYR A 41 8.54 7.07 -0.66
N CYS A 42 8.58 6.94 0.67
CA CYS A 42 9.37 7.86 1.51
C CYS A 42 10.28 7.16 2.52
N ASN A 43 10.29 5.82 2.54
CA ASN A 43 11.04 5.01 3.50
C ASN A 43 10.74 5.35 4.98
N LYS A 44 9.64 6.05 5.29
CA LYS A 44 9.10 6.19 6.65
C LYS A 44 8.40 4.90 7.05
N TYR A 45 8.08 4.76 8.34
CA TYR A 45 7.28 3.64 8.85
C TYR A 45 5.99 3.46 8.03
N ALA A 46 5.80 2.28 7.44
CA ALA A 46 4.54 1.93 6.80
C ALA A 46 3.53 1.60 7.89
N LYS A 47 2.34 2.20 7.79
CA LYS A 47 1.23 1.91 8.68
C LYS A 47 0.22 0.97 8.02
N TYR A 48 0.27 0.88 6.70
CA TYR A 48 -0.69 0.17 5.87
C TYR A 48 0.02 -0.75 4.87
N ILE A 49 -0.58 -1.91 4.64
CA ILE A 49 -0.25 -2.85 3.58
C ILE A 49 -1.43 -2.84 2.60
N VAL A 50 -1.14 -2.64 1.32
CA VAL A 50 -2.10 -2.62 0.22
C VAL A 50 -1.87 -3.87 -0.62
N MET A 51 -2.91 -4.67 -0.82
CA MET A 51 -2.87 -5.96 -1.52
C MET A 51 -3.99 -6.05 -2.56
N ASP A 52 -3.81 -6.85 -3.60
CA ASP A 52 -4.90 -7.24 -4.52
C ASP A 52 -5.93 -8.16 -3.83
#